data_AF-A0A418ZV88-F1
#
_entry.id   AF-A0A418ZV88-F1
#
_cell.length_a   1.000
_cell.length_b   1.000
_cell.length_c   1.000
_cell.angle_alpha   90.00
_cell.angle_beta   90.00
_cell.angle_gamma   90.00
#
_symmetry.space_group_name_H-M   'P 1'
#
loop_
_entity.id
_entity.type
_entity.pdbx_description
1 polymer ?
#
loop_
_entity_poly.entity_id
_entity_poly.type
_entity_poly.pdbx_seq_one_letter_code
_entity_poly.pdbx_strand_id
1 'polypeptide(L)' 'MSAFPEPGAETFARYDSADYLKTEEDIAAYLEAVMDEAGDDQAYVARALGVVARARAKA' A
#
# COMPACT_ATOMS: atom_id res chain seq x y z
N MET A 1 17.35 39.29 -2.40
CA MET A 1 17.54 38.24 -1.39
C MET A 1 16.29 38.23 -0.53
N SER A 2 15.41 37.23 -0.51
CA SER A 2 15.32 35.92 -1.14
C SER A 2 13.84 35.69 -1.43
N ALA A 3 13.48 35.31 -2.65
CA ALA A 3 12.11 34.90 -2.99
C ALA A 3 11.93 33.45 -2.50
N PHE A 4 11.44 33.27 -1.28
CA PHE A 4 10.85 32.00 -0.91
C PHE A 4 9.53 31.86 -1.68
N PRO A 5 9.29 30.75 -2.40
CA PRO A 5 8.00 30.54 -3.05
C PRO A 5 6.90 30.52 -1.98
N GLU A 6 5.78 31.18 -2.26
CA GLU A 6 4.53 31.03 -1.49
C GLU A 6 4.23 29.54 -1.33
N PRO A 7 3.75 29.05 -0.17
CA PRO A 7 3.41 27.64 0.03
C PRO A 7 2.29 27.27 -0.95
N GLY A 8 2.70 26.78 -2.13
CA GLY A 8 1.82 26.18 -3.11
C GLY A 8 1.13 25.00 -2.45
N ALA A 9 -0.19 24.93 -2.60
CA ALA A 9 -1.00 23.89 -2.01
C ALA A 9 -0.54 22.50 -2.49
N GLU A 10 0.35 21.86 -1.74
CA GLU A 10 0.75 20.48 -1.97
C GLU A 10 -0.47 19.59 -1.69
N THR A 11 -1.00 18.95 -2.73
CA THR A 11 -2.15 18.05 -2.59
C THR A 11 -1.66 16.63 -2.32
N PHE A 12 -1.91 16.12 -1.12
CA PHE A 12 -1.61 14.75 -0.75
C PHE A 12 -2.84 13.86 -0.97
N ALA A 13 -2.65 12.71 -1.62
CA ALA A 13 -3.66 11.67 -1.70
C ALA A 13 -3.47 10.67 -0.55
N ARG A 14 -4.57 10.01 -0.13
CA ARG A 14 -4.46 8.89 0.79
C ARG A 14 -3.78 7.72 0.09
N TYR A 15 -2.75 7.19 0.74
CA TYR A 15 -2.06 5.99 0.31
C TYR A 15 -2.92 4.73 0.58
N ASP A 16 -3.04 3.87 -0.43
CA ASP A 16 -3.57 2.51 -0.29
C ASP A 16 -2.62 1.54 -1.00
N SER A 17 -2.06 0.57 -0.27
CA SER A 17 -1.16 -0.44 -0.83
C SER A 17 -1.77 -1.18 -2.03
N ALA A 18 -3.11 -1.31 -2.06
CA ALA A 18 -3.82 -1.97 -3.16
C ALA A 18 -3.60 -1.29 -4.52
N ASP A 19 -3.22 0.00 -4.57
CA ASP A 19 -2.94 0.72 -5.83
C ASP A 19 -1.62 0.30 -6.49
N TYR A 20 -0.77 -0.42 -5.75
CA TYR A 20 0.57 -0.81 -6.18
C TYR A 20 0.69 -2.31 -6.49
N LEU A 21 -0.31 -3.11 -6.10
CA LEU A 21 -0.34 -4.55 -6.36
C LEU A 21 -0.99 -4.83 -7.72
N LYS A 22 -0.29 -4.50 -8.81
CA LYS A 22 -0.84 -4.53 -10.19
C LYS A 22 -0.70 -5.89 -10.86
N THR A 23 0.28 -6.67 -10.45
CA THR A 23 0.57 -7.99 -11.01
C THR A 23 0.47 -9.06 -9.93
N GLU A 24 0.35 -10.31 -10.37
CA GLU A 24 0.38 -11.46 -9.46
C GLU A 24 1.73 -11.60 -8.75
N GLU A 25 2.82 -11.16 -9.39
CA GLU A 25 4.16 -11.10 -8.78
C GLU A 25 4.22 -10.06 -7.66
N ASP A 26 3.63 -8.87 -7.84
CA ASP A 26 3.54 -7.85 -6.79
C ASP A 26 2.74 -8.36 -5.58
N ILE A 27 1.62 -9.06 -5.85
CA ILE A 27 0.77 -9.67 -4.82
C ILE A 27 1.55 -10.74 -4.05
N ALA A 28 2.29 -11.60 -4.76
CA ALA A 28 3.09 -12.65 -4.14
C ALA A 28 4.18 -12.06 -3.23
N ALA A 29 4.95 -11.08 -3.72
CA ALA A 29 5.99 -10.40 -2.95
C ALA A 29 5.41 -9.68 -1.72
N TYR A 30 4.23 -9.05 -1.86
CA TYR A 30 3.53 -8.42 -0.75
C TYR A 30 3.10 -9.43 0.33
N LEU A 31 2.52 -10.57 -0.08
CA LEU A 31 2.10 -11.61 0.85
C LEU A 31 3.28 -12.28 1.54
N GLU A 32 4.39 -12.48 0.84
CA GLU A 32 5.63 -13.01 1.44
C GLU A 32 6.14 -12.08 2.54
N ALA A 33 6.24 -10.77 2.26
CA ALA A 33 6.64 -9.79 3.27
C ALA A 33 5.67 -9.74 4.46
N VAL A 34 4.36 -9.85 4.21
CA VAL A 34 3.34 -9.91 5.27
C VAL A 34 3.55 -11.13 6.15
N MET A 35 3.84 -12.30 5.57
CA MET A 35 4.03 -13.53 6.35
C MET A 35 5.31 -13.48 7.19
N ASP A 36 6.37 -12.84 6.68
CA ASP A 36 7.62 -12.64 7.43
C ASP A 36 7.42 -11.69 8.62
N GLU A 37 6.63 -10.63 8.46
CA GLU A 37 6.30 -9.69 9.54
C GLU A 37 5.21 -10.17 10.50
N ALA A 38 4.25 -10.99 10.03
CA ALA A 38 3.04 -11.30 10.78
C ALA A 38 3.31 -11.96 12.13
N GLY A 39 4.35 -12.81 12.23
CA GLY A 39 4.61 -13.60 13.43
C GLY A 39 3.35 -14.40 13.85
N ASP A 40 2.77 -14.06 15.00
CA ASP A 40 1.52 -14.67 15.51
C ASP A 40 0.27 -13.78 15.32
N ASP A 41 0.39 -12.63 14.63
CA ASP A 41 -0.70 -11.68 14.43
C ASP A 41 -1.60 -12.08 13.24
N GLN A 42 -2.61 -12.89 13.53
CA GLN A 42 -3.59 -13.33 12.54
C GLN A 42 -4.42 -12.18 11.96
N ALA A 43 -4.61 -11.09 12.71
CA ALA A 43 -5.36 -9.93 12.25
C ALA A 43 -4.57 -9.14 11.19
N TYR A 44 -3.25 -9.10 11.31
CA TYR A 44 -2.36 -8.51 10.31
C TYR A 44 -2.48 -9.22 8.95
N VAL A 45 -2.41 -10.56 8.95
CA VAL A 45 -2.58 -11.37 7.74
C VAL A 45 -3.97 -11.16 7.13
N ALA A 46 -5.03 -11.17 7.94
CA ALA A 46 -6.40 -10.93 7.46
C ALA A 46 -6.54 -9.55 6.80
N ARG A 47 -5.91 -8.51 7.35
CA ARG A 47 -5.90 -7.17 6.77
C ARG A 47 -5.19 -7.15 5.41
N ALA A 48 -4.05 -7.80 5.31
CA ALA A 48 -3.28 -7.90 4.06
C ALA A 48 -4.08 -8.60 2.96
N LEU A 49 -4.77 -9.68 3.29
CA LEU A 49 -5.68 -10.35 2.34
C LEU A 49 -6.79 -9.41 1.84
N GLY A 50 -7.30 -8.54 2.71
CA GLY A 50 -8.24 -7.48 2.31
C GLY A 50 -7.64 -6.40 1.39
N VAL A 51 -6.33 -6.16 1.44
CA VAL A 51 -5.61 -5.30 0.49
C VAL A 51 -5.51 -6.00 -0.87
N VAL A 52 -5.08 -7.26 -0.89
CA VAL A 52 -4.97 -8.07 -2.11
C VAL A 52 -6.33 -8.20 -2.81
N ALA A 53 -7.40 -8.46 -2.06
CA ALA A 53 -8.75 -8.53 -2.61
C ALA A 53 -9.16 -7.21 -3.30
N ARG A 54 -8.85 -6.06 -2.70
CA ARG A 54 -9.10 -4.74 -3.30
C ARG A 54 -8.25 -4.49 -4.54
N ALA A 55 -6.99 -4.91 -4.54
CA ALA A 55 -6.11 -4.78 -5.70
C ALA A 55 -6.66 -5.58 -6.89
N ARG A 56 -7.05 -6.84 -6.66
CA ARG A 56 -7.65 -7.69 -7.70
C ARG A 56 -8.99 -7.17 -8.21
N ALA A 57 -9.79 -6.53 -7.37
CA ALA A 57 -11.04 -5.90 -7.81
C ALA A 57 -10.83 -4.66 -8.71
N LYS A 58 -9.61 -4.10 -8.74
CA LYS A 58 -9.23 -2.96 -9.59
C LYS A 58 -8.61 -3.37 -10.92
N ALA A 59 -8.14 -4.61 -11.04
CA ALA A 59 -7.54 -5.18 -12.26
C ALA A 59 -8.62 -5.66 -13.24
#